data_AF-A0A3N5N0F4-F1
#
_entry.id   AF-A0A3N5N0F4-F1
#
_cell.length_a   1.000
_cell.length_b   1.000
_cell.length_c   1.000
_cell.angle_alpha   90.00
_cell.angle_beta   90.00
_cell.angle_gamma   90.00
#
_symmetry.space_group_name_H-M   'P 1'
#
loop_
_entity.id
_entity.type
_entity.pdbx_description
1 polymer ?
#
loop_
_entity_poly.entity_id
_entity_poly.type
_entity_poly.pdbx_seq_one_letter_code
_entity_poly.pdbx_strand_id
1 'polypeptide(L)'
;MEIKDLYSNLKEAYTAENLHLISSRIIDLFREHRYDALRAFQRVVNEYTPCDEEKINRVFSRLIMLYHPDRLNQAVDRLEKSYMRGDFEDLFAMSHI
;
A
#
# COMPACT_ATOMS: atom_id res chain seq x y z
N MET A 1 -7.66 -19.00 -1.14
CA MET A 1 -6.65 -18.54 -0.17
C MET A 1 -7.36 -18.44 1.16
N GLU A 2 -6.87 -19.13 2.19
CA GLU A 2 -7.45 -19.01 3.53
C GLU A 2 -7.06 -17.66 4.15
N ILE A 3 -7.91 -17.11 5.02
CA ILE A 3 -7.66 -15.82 5.68
C ILE A 3 -6.33 -15.80 6.46
N LYS A 4 -5.94 -16.95 7.00
CA LYS A 4 -4.67 -17.15 7.71
C LYS A 4 -3.47 -17.03 6.77
N ASP A 5 -3.56 -17.60 5.57
CA ASP A 5 -2.47 -17.54 4.59
C ASP A 5 -2.28 -16.11 4.10
N LEU A 6 -3.40 -15.42 3.81
CA LEU A 6 -3.39 -14.00 3.46
C LEU A 6 -2.74 -13.15 4.55
N TYR A 7 -3.16 -13.34 5.81
CA TYR A 7 -2.58 -12.62 6.94
C TYR A 7 -1.07 -12.87 7.10
N SER A 8 -0.61 -14.12 6.96
CA SER A 8 0.81 -14.45 7.06
C SER A 8 1.62 -13.75 5.97
N ASN A 9 1.16 -13.81 4.72
CA ASN A 9 1.81 -13.16 3.58
C ASN A 9 1.87 -11.64 3.77
N LEU A 10 0.79 -11.02 4.23
CA LEU A 10 0.76 -9.58 4.49
C LEU A 10 1.71 -9.22 5.63
N LYS A 11 1.73 -9.98 6.73
CA LYS A 11 2.60 -9.70 7.87
C LYS A 11 4.09 -9.75 7.50
N GLU A 12 4.47 -10.65 6.59
CA GLU A 12 5.83 -10.73 6.04
C GLU A 12 6.15 -9.59 5.05
N ALA A 13 5.14 -9.11 4.31
CA ALA A 13 5.30 -8.01 3.35
C ALA A 13 5.34 -6.63 4.03
N TYR A 14 4.58 -6.41 5.11
CA TYR A 14 4.57 -5.16 5.87
C TYR A 14 5.79 -5.05 6.78
N THR A 15 6.92 -4.65 6.20
CA THR A 15 8.17 -4.36 6.91
C THR A 15 8.61 -2.92 6.70
N ALA A 16 9.43 -2.39 7.62
CA ALA A 16 10.02 -1.06 7.47
C ALA A 16 10.84 -0.95 6.18
N GLU A 17 11.54 -2.03 5.81
CA GLU A 17 12.36 -2.11 4.60
C GLU A 17 11.51 -2.02 3.34
N ASN A 18 10.43 -2.80 3.23
CA ASN A 18 9.54 -2.76 2.06
C ASN A 18 8.84 -1.40 1.93
N LEU A 19 8.35 -0.84 3.03
CA LEU A 19 7.75 0.50 3.02
C LEU A 19 8.77 1.57 2.61
N HIS A 20 10.01 1.49 3.10
CA HIS A 20 11.07 2.40 2.70
C HIS A 20 11.42 2.26 1.21
N LEU A 21 11.54 1.03 0.71
CA LEU A 21 11.83 0.75 -0.70
C LEU A 21 10.74 1.32 -1.62
N ILE A 22 9.47 1.03 -1.30
CA ILE A 22 8.33 1.50 -2.10
C ILE A 22 8.24 3.02 -2.07
N SER A 23 8.29 3.65 -0.88
CA SER A 23 8.22 5.11 -0.76
C SER A 23 9.39 5.80 -1.46
N SER A 24 10.62 5.28 -1.34
CA SER A 24 11.78 5.82 -2.05
C SER A 24 11.59 5.73 -3.57
N ARG A 25 11.06 4.60 -4.05
CA ARG A 25 10.76 4.45 -5.48
C ARG A 25 9.71 5.45 -5.96
N ILE A 26 8.65 5.70 -5.18
CA ILE A 26 7.62 6.70 -5.50
C ILE A 26 8.24 8.11 -5.57
N ILE A 27 9.12 8.47 -4.63
CA ILE A 27 9.85 9.74 -4.61
C ILE A 27 10.70 9.90 -5.87
N ASP A 28 11.46 8.87 -6.23
CA ASP A 28 12.31 8.88 -7.42
C ASP A 28 11.50 9.06 -8.70
N LEU A 29 10.41 8.31 -8.86
CA LEU A 29 9.53 8.44 -10.02
C LEU A 29 8.95 9.85 -10.16
N PHE A 30 8.59 10.49 -9.04
CA PHE A 30 8.07 11.86 -9.06
C PHE A 30 9.17 12.87 -9.41
N ARG A 31 10.36 12.75 -8.81
CA ARG A 31 11.52 13.62 -9.06
C ARG A 31 12.02 13.52 -10.50
N GLU A 32 12.01 12.31 -11.07
CA GLU A 32 12.38 12.04 -12.47
C GLU A 32 11.26 12.35 -13.47
N HIS A 33 10.12 12.89 -13.01
CA HIS A 33 8.96 13.21 -13.85
C HIS A 33 8.39 11.98 -14.61
N ARG A 34 8.59 10.77 -14.08
CA ARG A 34 8.05 9.51 -14.64
C ARG A 34 6.60 9.30 -14.23
N TYR A 35 5.74 10.21 -14.68
CA TYR A 35 4.34 10.25 -14.26
C TYR A 35 3.52 9.06 -14.75
N ASP A 36 3.81 8.52 -15.93
CA ASP A 36 3.14 7.31 -16.42
C ASP A 36 3.39 6.10 -15.51
N ALA A 37 4.60 6.00 -14.93
CA ALA A 37 4.92 4.94 -13.98
C ALA A 37 4.20 5.14 -12.64
N LEU A 38 4.06 6.38 -12.15
CA LEU A 38 3.25 6.67 -10.96
C LEU A 38 1.77 6.34 -11.20
N ARG A 39 1.26 6.57 -12.42
CA ARG A 39 -0.11 6.18 -12.81
C ARG A 39 -0.29 4.68 -12.88
N ALA A 40 0.69 3.97 -13.42
CA ALA A 40 0.67 2.51 -13.41
C ALA A 40 0.65 1.99 -11.96
N PHE A 41 1.47 2.56 -11.07
CA PHE A 41 1.45 2.23 -9.65
C PHE A 41 0.07 2.50 -9.03
N GLN A 42 -0.52 3.68 -9.25
CA GLN A 42 -1.86 4.03 -8.77
C GLN A 42 -2.92 3.02 -9.24
N ARG A 43 -2.87 2.59 -10.51
CA ARG A 43 -3.84 1.63 -11.06
C ARG A 43 -3.79 0.30 -10.32
N VAL A 44 -2.59 -0.22 -10.05
CA VAL A 44 -2.43 -1.46 -9.27
C VAL A 44 -2.97 -1.29 -7.85
N VAL A 45 -2.65 -0.16 -7.19
CA VAL A 45 -3.18 0.12 -5.84
C VAL A 45 -4.70 0.27 -5.82
N ASN A 46 -5.28 0.85 -6.87
CA ASN A 46 -6.72 1.05 -6.99
C ASN A 46 -7.51 -0.25 -7.08
N GLU A 47 -6.89 -1.38 -7.47
CA GLU A 47 -7.53 -2.70 -7.42
C GLU A 47 -7.85 -3.13 -5.97
N TYR A 48 -7.10 -2.60 -5.00
CA TYR A 48 -7.25 -2.93 -3.57
C TYR A 48 -7.87 -1.79 -2.77
N THR A 49 -7.56 -0.54 -3.11
CA THR A 49 -8.08 0.66 -2.45
C THR A 49 -8.51 1.69 -3.50
N PRO A 50 -9.74 1.55 -4.05
CA PRO A 50 -10.22 2.39 -5.14
C PRO A 50 -10.12 3.90 -4.86
N CYS A 51 -9.59 4.65 -5.82
CA CYS A 51 -9.67 6.11 -5.85
C CYS A 51 -9.39 6.70 -7.21
N ASP A 52 -10.32 7.57 -7.63
CA ASP A 52 -10.20 8.34 -8.84
C ASP A 52 -9.52 9.68 -8.55
N GLU A 53 -8.18 9.68 -8.54
CA GLU A 53 -7.39 10.90 -8.49
C GLU A 53 -6.72 11.15 -9.84
N GLU A 54 -6.93 12.34 -10.41
CA GLU A 54 -6.45 12.73 -11.73
C GLU A 54 -5.29 13.75 -11.68
N LYS A 55 -4.97 14.34 -10.54
CA LYS A 55 -3.83 15.26 -10.45
C LYS A 55 -2.60 14.51 -9.99
N ILE A 56 -1.52 14.56 -10.77
CA ILE A 56 -0.28 13.80 -10.48
C ILE A 56 0.30 14.10 -9.09
N ASN A 57 0.24 15.35 -8.64
CA ASN A 57 0.68 15.74 -7.30
C ASN A 57 -0.13 15.04 -6.20
N ARG A 58 -1.44 14.87 -6.41
CA ARG A 58 -2.30 14.20 -5.45
C ARG A 58 -2.13 12.68 -5.49
N VAL A 59 -1.89 12.10 -6.67
CA VAL A 59 -1.48 10.69 -6.82
C VAL A 59 -0.21 10.43 -6.02
N PHE A 60 0.82 11.26 -6.23
CA PHE A 60 2.07 11.18 -5.50
C PHE A 60 1.85 11.27 -3.99
N SER A 61 1.17 12.32 -3.50
CA SER A 61 0.91 12.49 -2.07
C SER A 61 0.17 11.29 -1.47
N ARG A 62 -0.82 10.73 -2.18
CA ARG A 62 -1.56 9.57 -1.71
C ARG A 62 -0.69 8.31 -1.63
N LEU A 63 0.11 8.03 -2.65
CA LEU A 63 1.02 6.89 -2.65
C LEU A 63 2.05 7.03 -1.52
N ILE A 64 2.64 8.21 -1.33
CA ILE A 64 3.54 8.46 -0.20
C ILE A 64 2.85 8.25 1.14
N MET A 65 1.62 8.76 1.30
CA MET A 65 0.87 8.56 2.54
C MET A 65 0.56 7.09 2.78
N LEU A 66 0.32 6.30 1.74
CA LEU A 66 0.00 4.88 1.86
C LEU A 66 1.22 4.05 2.29
N TYR A 67 2.39 4.35 1.73
CA TYR A 67 3.62 3.58 1.94
C TYR A 67 4.64 4.24 2.88
N HIS A 68 4.26 5.31 3.59
CA HIS A 68 5.20 5.99 4.49
C HIS A 68 5.68 5.03 5.59
N PRO A 69 6.99 4.92 5.87
CA PRO A 69 7.54 4.00 6.86
C PRO A 69 6.89 4.14 8.25
N ASP A 70 6.59 5.36 8.70
CA ASP A 70 5.93 5.61 9.99
C ASP A 70 4.54 4.98 10.12
N ARG A 71 3.91 4.58 9.00
CA ARG A 71 2.63 3.88 9.03
C ARG A 71 2.76 2.39 9.30
N LEU A 72 3.96 1.83 9.40
CA LEU A 72 4.16 0.41 9.66
C LEU A 72 3.33 -0.08 10.84
N ASN A 73 3.46 0.58 12.00
CA ASN A 73 2.72 0.18 13.20
C ASN A 73 1.20 0.29 13.00
N GLN A 74 0.72 1.35 12.34
CA GLN A 74 -0.70 1.50 12.02
C GLN A 74 -1.21 0.39 11.08
N ALA A 75 -0.40 0.01 10.08
CA ALA A 75 -0.75 -1.04 9.14
C ALA A 75 -0.76 -2.42 9.81
N VAL A 76 0.25 -2.73 10.62
CA VAL A 76 0.31 -3.99 11.39
C VAL A 76 -0.87 -4.08 12.37
N ASP A 77 -1.18 -3.01 13.09
CA ASP A 77 -2.34 -2.96 13.98
C ASP A 77 -3.66 -3.20 13.24
N ARG A 78 -3.80 -2.68 12.02
CA ARG A 78 -4.98 -2.93 11.18
C ARG A 78 -5.03 -4.38 10.74
N LEU A 79 -3.93 -4.94 10.23
CA LEU A 79 -3.83 -6.36 9.85
C LEU A 79 -4.26 -7.29 10.99
N GLU A 80 -3.75 -7.05 12.19
CA GLU A 80 -4.06 -7.86 13.37
C GLU A 80 -5.54 -7.75 13.74
N LYS A 81 -6.10 -6.54 13.74
CA LYS A 81 -7.53 -6.33 14.04
C LYS A 81 -8.44 -7.01 13.01
N SER A 82 -8.10 -6.92 11.72
CA SER A 82 -8.91 -7.48 10.64
C SER A 82 -8.85 -9.01 10.64
N TYR A 83 -7.67 -9.59 10.88
CA TYR A 83 -7.53 -11.03 11.09
C TYR A 83 -8.32 -11.53 12.31
N MET A 84 -8.24 -10.84 13.45
CA MET A 84 -8.98 -11.22 14.67
C MET A 84 -10.50 -11.13 14.50
N ARG A 85 -10.98 -10.24 13.62
CA ARG A 85 -12.40 -10.09 13.31
C ARG A 85 -12.90 -11.03 12.22
N GLY A 86 -12.01 -11.78 11.56
CA GLY A 86 -12.37 -12.57 10.39
C GLY A 86 -12.71 -11.71 9.16
N ASP A 87 -12.27 -10.45 9.14
CA ASP A 87 -12.59 -9.49 8.08
C ASP A 87 -11.65 -9.70 6.88
N PHE A 88 -12.05 -10.62 6.00
CA PHE A 88 -11.27 -10.95 4.80
C PHE A 88 -11.21 -9.77 3.82
N GLU A 89 -12.28 -8.99 3.69
CA GLU A 89 -12.33 -7.85 2.77
C GLU A 89 -11.32 -6.78 3.16
N ASP A 90 -11.25 -6.44 4.46
CA ASP A 90 -10.28 -5.45 4.95
C ASP A 90 -8.84 -5.96 4.83
N LEU A 91 -8.58 -7.24 5.10
CA LEU A 91 -7.26 -7.85 4.86
C LEU A 91 -6.88 -7.81 3.39
N PHE A 92 -7.81 -8.15 2.49
CA PHE A 92 -7.56 -8.16 1.05
C PHE A 92 -7.30 -6.75 0.51
N ALA A 93 -7.98 -5.73 1.04
CA ALA A 93 -7.72 -4.33 0.69
C ALA A 93 -6.29 -3.87 1.03
N MET A 94 -5.56 -4.60 1.88
CA MET A 94 -4.17 -4.32 2.25
C MET A 94 -3.13 -5.05 1.36
N SER A 95 -3.56 -5.84 0.38
CA SER A 95 -2.71 -6.61 -0.54
C SER A 95 -2.00 -5.80 -1.63
N HIS A 96 -2.06 -4.47 -1.56
CA HIS A 96 -1.33 -3.58 -2.44
C HIS A 96 0.18 -3.48 -2.11
N ILE A 97 0.67 -4.16 -1.06
CA ILE A 97 2.07 -4.12 -0.63
C ILE A 97 2.96 -5.12 -1.38
#